data_AF-A0A453N9N3-F1
#
_entry.id   AF-A0A453N9N3-F1
#
_cell.length_a   1.000
_cell.length_b   1.000
_cell.length_c   1.000
_cell.angle_alpha   90.00
_cell.angle_beta   90.00
_cell.angle_gamma   90.00
#
_symmetry.space_group_name_H-M   'P 1'
#
loop_
_entity.id
_entity.type
_entity.pdbx_description
1 polymer ?
#
loop_
_entity_poly.entity_id
_entity_poly.type
_entity_poly.pdbx_seq_one_letter_code
_entity_poly.pdbx_strand_id
1 'polypeptide(L)'
;GGWGLHIEGPSTMFGSVLNYVTLRLLGEGSDSEDGAIQLAQNWILDHGGATFTTSWGKFWLSVLGVFDWSGNNPLLPELWLLPYCLPFHPGRMWSHCRMVYFPMSYIYGKRFVGPITPTVLNLRKELYKVPYDEIDWDKARNQCAKEDLYCPHPLGQDILWTTLHKFVEPVLSHWPGSKLREKALKNAMQHIHYEDENTQYVCSGAVGKVLNMLCCWIEDPNSEEFKLHIPRIYDYLWVAEDGMKMQ
;
A
#
# COMPACT_ATOMS: atom_id res chain seq x y z
N GLY A 1 -11.05 -20.38 -4.25
CA GLY A 1 -9.68 -20.24 -3.71
C GLY A 1 -9.34 -18.80 -3.35
N GLY A 2 -9.88 -17.79 -4.03
CA GLY A 2 -9.55 -16.39 -3.74
C GLY A 2 -10.55 -15.68 -2.82
N TRP A 3 -10.23 -14.42 -2.51
CA TRP A 3 -11.05 -13.50 -1.71
C TRP A 3 -11.42 -12.26 -2.53
N GLY A 4 -12.60 -11.70 -2.25
CA GLY A 4 -13.06 -10.47 -2.88
C GLY A 4 -12.63 -9.20 -2.15
N LEU A 5 -13.10 -8.05 -2.65
CA LEU A 5 -12.94 -6.75 -1.98
C LEU A 5 -13.73 -6.68 -0.65
N HIS A 6 -14.84 -7.41 -0.57
CA HIS A 6 -15.69 -7.58 0.60
C HIS A 6 -16.26 -9.00 0.62
N ILE A 7 -16.90 -9.39 1.74
CA ILE A 7 -17.34 -10.78 1.99
C ILE A 7 -18.36 -11.32 0.97
N GLU A 8 -19.19 -10.45 0.39
CA GLU A 8 -20.17 -10.80 -0.66
C GLU A 8 -19.60 -10.67 -2.08
N GLY A 9 -18.34 -10.23 -2.21
CA GLY A 9 -17.71 -9.93 -3.49
C GLY A 9 -17.14 -11.19 -4.17
N PRO A 10 -17.05 -11.20 -5.51
CA PRO A 10 -16.32 -12.25 -6.21
C PRO A 10 -14.82 -12.18 -5.86
N SER A 11 -14.09 -13.27 -6.05
CA SER A 11 -12.63 -13.26 -5.86
C SER A 11 -11.97 -12.22 -6.78
N THR A 12 -11.09 -11.40 -6.21
CA THR A 12 -10.32 -10.39 -6.94
C THR A 12 -8.82 -10.55 -6.67
N MET A 13 -7.96 -9.98 -7.53
CA MET A 13 -6.50 -10.05 -7.33
C MET A 13 -6.10 -9.27 -6.08
N PHE A 14 -6.75 -8.14 -5.81
CA PHE A 14 -6.51 -7.36 -4.59
C PHE A 14 -6.85 -8.16 -3.33
N GLY A 15 -8.07 -8.67 -3.22
CA GLY A 15 -8.52 -9.43 -2.06
C GLY A 15 -7.70 -10.70 -1.88
N SER A 16 -7.46 -11.45 -2.96
CA SER A 16 -6.77 -12.74 -2.88
C SER A 16 -5.31 -12.61 -2.50
N VAL A 17 -4.57 -11.69 -3.12
CA VAL A 17 -3.14 -11.51 -2.83
C VAL A 17 -2.92 -11.02 -1.40
N LEU A 18 -3.71 -10.05 -0.92
CA LEU A 18 -3.52 -9.53 0.43
C LEU A 18 -3.93 -10.52 1.52
N ASN A 19 -5.00 -11.29 1.32
CA ASN A 19 -5.37 -12.34 2.28
C ASN A 19 -4.36 -13.49 2.26
N TYR A 20 -3.90 -13.93 1.09
CA TYR A 20 -2.83 -14.93 0.97
C TYR A 20 -1.57 -14.48 1.72
N VAL A 21 -1.09 -13.27 1.47
CA VAL A 21 0.10 -12.71 2.14
C VAL A 21 -0.13 -12.63 3.65
N THR A 22 -1.31 -12.19 4.09
CA THR A 22 -1.66 -12.12 5.53
C THR A 22 -1.56 -13.50 6.19
N LEU A 23 -2.13 -14.55 5.57
CA LEU A 23 -2.05 -15.92 6.10
C LEU A 23 -0.60 -16.41 6.19
N ARG A 24 0.21 -16.16 5.15
CA ARG A 24 1.64 -16.51 5.16
C ARG A 24 2.43 -15.78 6.26
N LEU A 25 2.09 -14.53 6.54
CA LEU A 25 2.68 -13.76 7.65
C LEU A 25 2.23 -14.25 9.03
N LEU A 26 1.02 -14.79 9.14
CA LEU A 26 0.48 -15.41 10.36
C LEU A 26 1.04 -16.83 10.62
N GLY A 27 1.82 -17.38 9.68
CA GLY A 27 2.53 -18.65 9.86
C GLY A 27 1.90 -19.84 9.12
N GLU A 28 0.81 -19.65 8.38
CA GLU A 28 0.24 -20.70 7.54
C GLU A 28 1.24 -21.13 6.47
N GLY A 29 1.57 -22.42 6.42
CA GLY A 29 2.52 -23.02 5.46
C GLY A 29 2.00 -23.04 4.02
N SER A 30 2.88 -23.17 3.03
CA SER A 30 2.47 -23.42 1.64
C SER A 30 1.75 -24.76 1.49
N ASP A 31 2.14 -25.72 2.33
CA ASP A 31 1.66 -27.10 2.34
C ASP A 31 0.63 -27.31 3.46
N SER A 32 -0.33 -26.37 3.61
CA SER A 32 -1.38 -26.50 4.62
C SER A 32 -2.16 -27.81 4.41
N GLU A 33 -2.48 -28.52 5.50
CA GLU A 33 -3.10 -29.86 5.43
C GLU A 33 -4.45 -29.86 4.70
N ASP A 34 -5.15 -28.72 4.69
CA ASP A 34 -6.44 -28.53 4.02
C ASP A 34 -6.33 -28.11 2.54
N GLY A 35 -5.13 -27.81 2.05
CA GLY A 35 -4.87 -27.35 0.68
C GLY A 35 -5.42 -25.95 0.35
N ALA A 36 -5.94 -25.19 1.33
CA ALA A 36 -6.55 -23.88 1.08
C ALA A 36 -5.53 -22.86 0.56
N ILE A 37 -4.31 -22.86 1.11
CA ILE A 37 -3.22 -21.99 0.66
C ILE A 37 -2.83 -22.31 -0.79
N GLN A 38 -2.75 -23.60 -1.15
CA GLN A 38 -2.45 -24.00 -2.54
C GLN A 38 -3.55 -23.58 -3.51
N LEU A 39 -4.83 -23.72 -3.12
CA LEU A 39 -5.96 -23.27 -3.94
C LEU A 39 -5.97 -21.75 -4.14
N ALA A 40 -5.61 -20.98 -3.12
CA ALA A 40 -5.46 -19.54 -3.20
C ALA A 40 -4.29 -19.14 -4.11
N GLN A 41 -3.13 -19.78 -3.94
CA GLN A 41 -1.96 -19.55 -4.77
C GLN A 41 -2.26 -19.85 -6.25
N ASN A 42 -2.86 -21.00 -6.53
CA ASN A 42 -3.23 -21.39 -7.89
C ASN A 42 -4.18 -20.35 -8.50
N TRP A 43 -5.17 -19.88 -7.73
CA TRP A 43 -6.07 -18.83 -8.20
C TRP A 43 -5.29 -17.54 -8.55
N ILE A 44 -4.39 -17.08 -7.69
CA ILE A 44 -3.54 -15.89 -7.94
C ILE A 44 -2.71 -16.07 -9.22
N LEU A 45 -2.04 -17.21 -9.35
CA LEU A 45 -1.21 -17.50 -10.50
C LEU A 45 -2.07 -17.60 -11.78
N ASP A 46 -3.17 -18.34 -11.77
CA ASP A 46 -4.04 -18.49 -12.96
C ASP A 46 -4.53 -17.15 -13.51
N HIS A 47 -4.76 -16.16 -12.63
CA HIS A 47 -5.21 -14.80 -12.99
C HIS A 47 -4.07 -13.81 -13.28
N GLY A 48 -2.83 -14.28 -13.42
CA GLY A 48 -1.68 -13.50 -13.89
C GLY A 48 -0.64 -13.18 -12.82
N GLY A 49 -0.92 -13.45 -11.55
CA GLY A 49 -0.04 -13.16 -10.42
C GLY A 49 -0.18 -11.74 -9.87
N ALA A 50 0.59 -11.46 -8.81
CA ALA A 50 0.45 -10.23 -8.03
C ALA A 50 0.80 -8.93 -8.80
N THR A 51 1.42 -9.01 -9.99
CA THR A 51 1.63 -7.82 -10.86
C THR A 51 0.31 -7.17 -11.29
N PHE A 52 -0.79 -7.92 -11.30
CA PHE A 52 -2.13 -7.45 -11.67
C PHE A 52 -2.97 -6.95 -10.48
N THR A 53 -2.42 -6.90 -9.26
CA THR A 53 -3.16 -6.34 -8.11
C THR A 53 -3.40 -4.83 -8.30
N THR A 54 -4.32 -4.25 -7.52
CA THR A 54 -4.64 -2.82 -7.60
C THR A 54 -3.49 -1.94 -7.09
N SER A 55 -3.52 -0.63 -7.34
CA SER A 55 -2.49 0.30 -6.84
C SER A 55 -2.31 0.25 -5.32
N TRP A 56 -3.37 0.00 -4.55
CA TRP A 56 -3.26 -0.16 -3.09
C TRP A 56 -2.64 -1.51 -2.72
N GLY A 57 -2.92 -2.57 -3.48
CA GLY A 57 -2.24 -3.85 -3.32
C GLY A 57 -0.74 -3.72 -3.58
N LYS A 58 -0.35 -3.09 -4.69
CA LYS A 58 1.06 -2.83 -5.03
C LYS A 58 1.77 -2.05 -3.94
N PHE A 59 1.12 -1.03 -3.39
CA PHE A 59 1.65 -0.24 -2.29
C PHE A 59 1.98 -1.12 -1.08
N TRP A 60 1.03 -1.92 -0.58
CA TRP A 60 1.25 -2.77 0.59
C TRP A 60 2.30 -3.86 0.35
N LEU A 61 2.31 -4.45 -0.83
CA LEU A 61 3.33 -5.42 -1.22
C LEU A 61 4.72 -4.80 -1.33
N SER A 62 4.82 -3.53 -1.74
CA SER A 62 6.08 -2.78 -1.77
C SER A 62 6.57 -2.43 -0.38
N VAL A 63 5.67 -2.02 0.52
CA VAL A 63 6.00 -1.84 1.95
C VAL A 63 6.54 -3.12 2.56
N LEU A 64 5.94 -4.27 2.25
CA LEU A 64 6.40 -5.58 2.74
C LEU A 64 7.73 -6.03 2.09
N GLY A 65 8.05 -5.53 0.90
CA GLY A 65 9.23 -5.91 0.13
C GLY A 65 9.04 -7.10 -0.78
N VAL A 66 7.81 -7.43 -1.17
CA VAL A 66 7.49 -8.47 -2.16
C VAL A 66 7.06 -7.89 -3.51
N PHE A 67 7.18 -6.57 -3.71
CA PHE A 67 6.87 -5.87 -4.96
C PHE A 67 7.75 -4.63 -5.09
N ASP A 68 8.36 -4.37 -6.25
CA ASP A 68 9.28 -3.24 -6.38
C ASP A 68 8.56 -1.87 -6.44
N TRP A 69 9.11 -0.87 -5.77
CA TRP A 69 8.57 0.49 -5.73
C TRP A 69 8.47 1.16 -7.12
N SER A 70 9.29 0.75 -8.10
CA SER A 70 9.20 1.20 -9.50
C SER A 70 7.95 0.71 -10.23
N GLY A 71 7.33 -0.36 -9.72
CA GLY A 71 6.06 -0.89 -10.19
C GLY A 71 4.83 -0.21 -9.60
N ASN A 72 5.01 0.90 -8.87
CA ASN A 72 3.92 1.76 -8.41
C ASN A 72 3.85 3.07 -9.21
N ASN A 73 2.65 3.54 -9.52
CA ASN A 73 2.46 4.91 -9.99
C ASN A 73 2.87 5.91 -8.89
N PRO A 74 3.46 7.08 -9.23
CA PRO A 74 4.02 7.98 -8.22
C PRO A 74 3.00 8.55 -7.24
N LEU A 75 3.29 8.41 -5.93
CA LEU A 75 2.56 9.03 -4.83
C LEU A 75 3.39 10.20 -4.29
N LEU A 76 3.34 11.32 -5.00
CA LEU A 76 4.25 12.46 -4.79
C LEU A 76 3.89 13.26 -3.52
N PRO A 77 4.70 13.21 -2.45
CA PRO A 77 4.45 14.03 -1.26
C PRO A 77 4.55 15.54 -1.56
N GLU A 78 5.26 15.93 -2.62
CA GLU A 78 5.46 17.34 -3.00
C GLU A 78 4.14 18.03 -3.39
N LEU A 79 3.11 17.27 -3.79
CA LEU A 79 1.79 17.82 -4.09
C LEU A 79 1.14 18.51 -2.88
N TRP A 80 1.50 18.10 -1.66
CA TRP A 80 1.02 18.72 -0.41
C TRP A 80 1.60 20.11 -0.15
N LEU A 81 2.68 20.48 -0.84
CA LEU A 81 3.32 21.80 -0.71
C LEU A 81 2.78 22.83 -1.72
N LEU A 82 1.89 22.40 -2.62
CA LEU A 82 1.32 23.27 -3.63
C LEU A 82 0.46 24.39 -3.01
N PRO A 83 0.28 25.53 -3.69
CA PRO A 83 -0.68 26.53 -3.27
C PRO A 83 -2.12 25.97 -3.26
N TYR A 84 -2.87 26.21 -2.18
CA TYR A 84 -4.26 25.75 -2.04
C TYR A 84 -5.21 26.30 -3.12
N CYS A 85 -4.83 27.39 -3.81
CA CYS A 85 -5.62 27.95 -4.91
C CYS A 85 -5.65 27.05 -6.15
N LEU A 86 -4.74 26.09 -6.30
CA LEU A 86 -4.73 25.16 -7.42
C LEU A 86 -5.92 24.17 -7.30
N PRO A 87 -6.66 23.91 -8.39
CA PRO A 87 -7.87 23.09 -8.34
C PRO A 87 -7.59 21.62 -8.01
N PHE A 88 -6.39 21.14 -8.34
CA PHE A 88 -5.90 19.78 -8.06
C PHE A 88 -5.11 19.67 -6.75
N HIS A 89 -5.11 20.72 -5.92
CA HIS A 89 -4.44 20.66 -4.62
C HIS A 89 -5.04 19.54 -3.76
N PRO A 90 -4.25 18.58 -3.26
CA PRO A 90 -4.77 17.42 -2.52
C PRO A 90 -5.61 17.77 -1.28
N GLY A 91 -5.38 18.92 -0.67
CA GLY A 91 -6.21 19.47 0.41
C GLY A 91 -7.69 19.68 0.05
N ARG A 92 -8.06 19.68 -1.24
CA ARG A 92 -9.44 19.76 -1.76
C ARG A 92 -10.08 18.39 -2.01
N MET A 93 -9.32 17.30 -1.87
CA MET A 93 -9.86 15.94 -1.99
C MET A 93 -10.83 15.65 -0.85
N TRP A 94 -11.72 14.68 -1.07
CA TRP A 94 -12.56 14.13 -0.01
C TRP A 94 -11.70 13.69 1.17
N SER A 95 -12.17 13.96 2.40
CA SER A 95 -11.39 13.80 3.63
C SER A 95 -10.80 12.40 3.76
N HIS A 96 -11.59 11.34 3.56
CA HIS A 96 -11.11 9.96 3.65
C HIS A 96 -9.99 9.66 2.65
N CYS A 97 -10.14 10.07 1.38
CA CYS A 97 -9.06 9.93 0.40
C CYS A 97 -7.80 10.67 0.87
N ARG A 98 -7.96 11.92 1.32
CA ARG A 98 -6.84 12.75 1.78
C ARG A 98 -6.08 12.09 2.93
N MET A 99 -6.81 11.57 3.93
CA MET A 99 -6.21 10.96 5.13
C MET A 99 -5.52 9.61 4.84
N VAL A 100 -5.87 8.93 3.75
CA VAL A 100 -5.15 7.73 3.30
C VAL A 100 -3.94 8.08 2.44
N TYR A 101 -4.11 8.98 1.47
CA TYR A 101 -3.02 9.33 0.54
C TYR A 101 -1.89 10.14 1.20
N PHE A 102 -2.16 10.83 2.32
CA PHE A 102 -1.13 11.52 3.10
C PHE A 102 -0.02 10.56 3.56
N PRO A 103 -0.31 9.57 4.44
CA PRO A 103 0.71 8.65 4.92
C PRO A 103 1.24 7.74 3.80
N MET A 104 0.42 7.34 2.81
CA MET A 104 0.93 6.60 1.66
C MET A 104 2.01 7.38 0.89
N SER A 105 1.83 8.70 0.68
CA SER A 105 2.83 9.54 0.01
C SER A 105 4.11 9.71 0.84
N TYR A 106 4.00 9.74 2.17
CA TYR A 106 5.16 9.77 3.07
C TYR A 106 5.98 8.47 2.93
N ILE A 107 5.31 7.33 3.04
CA ILE A 107 5.91 5.99 2.92
C ILE A 107 6.54 5.80 1.53
N TYR A 108 5.85 6.22 0.46
CA TYR A 108 6.36 6.20 -0.91
C TYR A 108 7.59 7.09 -1.08
N GLY A 109 7.55 8.33 -0.60
CA GLY A 109 8.67 9.26 -0.70
C GLY A 109 9.91 8.81 0.08
N LYS A 110 9.72 8.06 1.17
CA LYS A 110 10.79 7.37 1.90
C LYS A 110 11.27 6.08 1.22
N ARG A 111 10.50 5.53 0.27
CA ARG A 111 10.73 4.21 -0.34
C ARG A 111 10.90 3.12 0.70
N PHE A 112 10.11 3.19 1.76
CA PHE A 112 10.26 2.28 2.89
C PHE A 112 10.00 0.83 2.46
N VAL A 113 10.83 -0.10 2.94
CA VAL A 113 10.67 -1.54 2.75
C VAL A 113 10.96 -2.21 4.10
N GLY A 114 10.07 -3.09 4.53
CA GLY A 114 10.24 -3.88 5.74
C GLY A 114 11.42 -4.87 5.67
N PRO A 115 11.73 -5.55 6.78
CA PRO A 115 12.80 -6.55 6.81
C PRO A 115 12.54 -7.69 5.82
N ILE A 116 13.56 -8.06 5.03
CA ILE A 116 13.49 -9.18 4.09
C ILE A 116 13.69 -10.50 4.83
N THR A 117 12.59 -11.08 5.32
CA THR A 117 12.58 -12.37 6.02
C THR A 117 12.52 -13.56 5.06
N PRO A 118 12.78 -14.80 5.53
CA PRO A 118 12.55 -15.99 4.72
C PRO A 118 11.13 -16.08 4.14
N THR A 119 10.11 -15.67 4.90
CA THR A 119 8.72 -15.60 4.43
C THR A 119 8.58 -14.62 3.26
N VAL A 120 9.19 -13.43 3.33
CA VAL A 120 9.20 -12.45 2.24
C VAL A 120 9.87 -13.02 0.99
N LEU A 121 11.01 -13.70 1.14
CA LEU A 121 11.70 -14.34 0.01
C LEU A 121 10.89 -15.48 -0.62
N ASN A 122 10.13 -16.22 0.18
CA ASN A 122 9.23 -17.26 -0.33
C ASN A 122 8.03 -16.65 -1.06
N LEU A 123 7.42 -15.60 -0.51
CA LEU A 123 6.33 -14.86 -1.17
C LEU A 123 6.73 -14.33 -2.56
N ARG A 124 7.99 -13.88 -2.73
CA ARG A 124 8.52 -13.47 -4.06
C ARG A 124 8.58 -14.61 -5.08
N LYS A 125 8.59 -15.86 -4.64
CA LYS A 125 8.51 -17.05 -5.52
C LYS A 125 7.07 -17.51 -5.71
N GLU A 126 6.23 -17.31 -4.70
CA GLU A 126 4.86 -17.85 -4.66
C GLU A 126 3.86 -17.01 -5.45
N LEU A 127 4.05 -15.68 -5.53
CA LEU A 127 3.06 -14.73 -6.02
C LEU A 127 3.13 -14.41 -7.52
N TYR A 128 4.17 -14.90 -8.22
CA TYR A 128 4.51 -14.46 -9.58
C TYR A 128 4.73 -15.65 -10.52
N LYS A 129 4.34 -15.49 -11.80
CA LYS A 129 4.57 -16.50 -12.85
C LYS A 129 6.01 -16.56 -13.36
N VAL A 130 6.74 -15.47 -13.19
CA VAL A 130 8.13 -15.32 -13.62
C VAL A 130 9.01 -15.09 -12.39
N PRO A 131 10.31 -15.41 -12.45
CA PRO A 131 11.23 -15.09 -11.36
C PRO A 131 11.15 -13.61 -10.98
N TYR A 132 11.20 -13.32 -9.68
CA TYR A 132 11.03 -11.97 -9.14
C TYR A 132 11.95 -10.93 -9.81
N ASP A 133 13.19 -11.31 -10.08
CA ASP A 133 14.22 -10.43 -10.66
C ASP A 133 14.03 -10.20 -12.18
N GLU A 134 13.16 -10.97 -12.83
CA GLU A 134 12.83 -10.85 -14.25
C GLU A 134 11.52 -10.07 -14.50
N ILE A 135 10.85 -9.61 -13.44
CA ILE A 135 9.60 -8.86 -13.55
C ILE A 135 9.88 -7.47 -14.13
N ASP A 136 9.19 -7.14 -15.22
CA ASP A 136 9.12 -5.78 -15.74
C ASP A 136 8.18 -4.92 -14.87
N TRP A 137 8.77 -4.29 -13.85
CA TRP A 137 8.05 -3.43 -12.93
C TRP A 137 7.47 -2.17 -13.62
N ASP A 138 8.12 -1.63 -14.65
CA ASP A 138 7.62 -0.47 -15.40
C ASP A 138 6.27 -0.78 -16.05
N LYS A 139 6.17 -1.97 -16.65
CA LYS A 139 4.93 -2.50 -17.20
C LYS A 139 3.91 -2.82 -16.11
N ALA A 140 4.35 -3.40 -14.99
CA ALA A 140 3.47 -3.77 -13.89
C ALA A 140 2.69 -2.57 -13.32
N ARG A 141 3.21 -1.33 -13.39
CA ARG A 141 2.52 -0.11 -12.90
C ARG A 141 1.07 0.02 -13.35
N ASN A 142 0.81 -0.22 -14.63
CA ASN A 142 -0.49 -0.04 -15.25
C ASN A 142 -1.27 -1.35 -15.43
N GLN A 143 -0.71 -2.48 -15.00
CA GLN A 143 -1.44 -3.75 -14.97
C GLN A 143 -2.44 -3.77 -13.83
N CYS A 144 -3.65 -4.22 -14.11
CA CYS A 144 -4.70 -4.46 -13.14
C CYS A 144 -5.60 -5.57 -13.65
N ALA A 145 -5.99 -6.50 -12.79
CA ALA A 145 -6.92 -7.57 -13.12
C ALA A 145 -8.28 -6.97 -13.50
N LYS A 146 -8.99 -7.61 -14.44
CA LYS A 146 -10.26 -7.07 -14.95
C LYS A 146 -11.34 -7.07 -13.87
N GLU A 147 -11.27 -8.06 -13.00
CA GLU A 147 -12.15 -8.28 -11.85
C GLU A 147 -12.02 -7.16 -10.80
N ASP A 148 -10.85 -6.51 -10.73
CA ASP A 148 -10.58 -5.38 -9.83
C ASP A 148 -10.88 -4.02 -10.46
N LEU A 149 -11.06 -3.95 -11.80
CA LEU A 149 -11.10 -2.69 -12.54
C LEU A 149 -12.52 -2.08 -12.57
N TYR A 150 -12.95 -1.50 -11.44
CA TYR A 150 -14.24 -0.81 -11.36
C TYR A 150 -14.25 0.55 -12.08
N CYS A 151 -13.17 1.34 -11.93
CA CYS A 151 -13.01 2.64 -12.58
C CYS A 151 -11.75 2.62 -13.45
N PRO A 152 -11.87 2.38 -14.77
CA PRO A 152 -10.72 2.34 -15.66
C PRO A 152 -10.12 3.75 -15.81
N HIS A 153 -8.79 3.82 -15.86
CA HIS A 153 -8.10 5.08 -16.12
C HIS A 153 -8.43 5.59 -17.54
N PRO A 154 -8.82 6.87 -17.68
CA PRO A 154 -8.82 7.52 -18.99
C PRO A 154 -7.40 7.64 -19.54
N LEU A 155 -7.23 7.63 -20.86
CA LEU A 155 -5.93 7.77 -21.52
C LEU A 155 -5.11 8.98 -21.02
N GLY A 156 -5.78 10.11 -20.73
CA GLY A 156 -5.12 11.29 -20.19
C GLY A 156 -4.48 11.06 -18.81
N GLN A 157 -5.09 10.21 -17.98
CA GLN A 157 -4.54 9.82 -16.69
C GLN A 157 -3.30 8.93 -16.85
N ASP A 158 -3.28 8.02 -17.82
CA ASP A 158 -2.10 7.19 -18.10
C ASP A 158 -0.92 8.03 -18.63
N ILE A 159 -1.19 9.02 -19.47
CA ILE A 159 -0.19 9.99 -19.93
C ILE A 159 0.36 10.79 -18.75
N LEU A 160 -0.52 11.26 -17.85
CA LEU A 160 -0.11 11.97 -16.64
C LEU A 160 0.80 11.09 -15.77
N TRP A 161 0.39 9.86 -15.45
CA TRP A 161 1.19 8.95 -14.63
C TRP A 161 2.53 8.60 -15.27
N THR A 162 2.54 8.34 -16.58
CA THR A 162 3.78 8.08 -17.31
C THR A 162 4.71 9.29 -17.26
N THR A 163 4.16 10.50 -17.39
CA THR A 163 4.93 11.75 -17.32
C THR A 163 5.52 11.96 -15.93
N LEU A 164 4.70 11.78 -14.90
CA LEU A 164 5.13 11.89 -13.51
C LEU A 164 6.23 10.87 -13.19
N HIS A 165 6.09 9.63 -13.66
CA HIS A 165 7.05 8.58 -13.39
C HIS A 165 8.37 8.77 -14.15
N LYS A 166 8.33 9.08 -15.45
CA LYS A 166 9.55 9.11 -16.28
C LYS A 166 10.33 10.41 -16.18
N PHE A 167 9.68 11.52 -15.81
CA PHE A 167 10.31 12.84 -15.81
C PHE A 167 10.31 13.48 -14.42
N VAL A 168 9.18 13.51 -13.72
CA VAL A 168 9.07 14.24 -12.44
C VAL A 168 9.74 13.46 -11.31
N GLU A 169 9.48 12.16 -11.20
CA GLU A 169 10.01 11.31 -10.13
C GLU A 169 11.56 11.24 -10.12
N PRO A 170 12.27 11.09 -11.26
CA PRO A 170 13.71 11.16 -11.29
C PRO A 170 14.26 12.52 -10.85
N VAL A 171 13.61 13.62 -11.25
CA VAL A 171 14.03 14.97 -10.84
C VAL A 171 13.87 15.16 -9.33
N LEU A 172 12.77 14.71 -8.75
CA LEU A 172 12.50 14.80 -7.30
C LEU A 172 13.34 13.83 -6.47
N SER A 173 13.83 12.75 -7.07
CA SER A 173 14.70 11.78 -6.40
C SER A 173 16.18 12.20 -6.35
N HIS A 174 16.59 13.16 -7.17
CA HIS A 174 17.98 13.62 -7.25
C HIS A 174 18.13 15.06 -6.76
N TRP A 175 19.35 15.44 -6.37
CA TRP A 175 19.64 16.81 -6.02
C TRP A 175 19.49 17.74 -7.25
N PRO A 176 18.85 18.92 -7.14
CA PRO A 176 18.33 19.55 -5.93
C PRO A 176 16.88 19.20 -5.56
N GLY A 177 16.15 18.48 -6.41
CA GLY A 177 14.74 18.11 -6.20
C GLY A 177 14.50 17.30 -4.92
N SER A 178 15.46 16.48 -4.50
CA SER A 178 15.40 15.74 -3.24
C SER A 178 15.24 16.63 -2.01
N LYS A 179 15.70 17.89 -2.04
CA LYS A 179 15.43 18.86 -0.95
C LYS A 179 13.96 19.24 -0.86
N LEU A 180 13.26 19.31 -1.99
CA LEU A 180 11.82 19.53 -2.00
C LEU A 180 11.09 18.32 -1.42
N ARG A 181 11.54 17.11 -1.75
CA ARG A 181 11.03 15.86 -1.17
C ARG A 181 11.21 15.82 0.34
N GLU A 182 12.41 16.15 0.85
CA GLU A 182 12.65 16.23 2.30
C GLU A 182 11.71 17.22 2.99
N LYS A 183 11.49 18.39 2.40
CA LYS A 183 10.53 19.37 2.91
C LYS A 183 9.10 18.83 2.90
N ALA A 184 8.72 18.15 1.81
CA ALA A 184 7.40 17.57 1.64
C ALA A 184 7.15 16.44 2.66
N LEU A 185 8.14 15.60 2.92
CA LEU A 185 8.08 14.54 3.92
C LEU A 185 7.95 15.10 5.34
N LYS A 186 8.67 16.18 5.68
CA LYS A 186 8.51 16.86 6.97
C LYS A 186 7.11 17.45 7.14
N ASN A 187 6.59 18.11 6.10
CA ASN A 187 5.22 18.61 6.09
C ASN A 187 4.21 17.46 6.22
N ALA A 188 4.46 16.34 5.51
CA ALA A 188 3.62 15.16 5.56
C ALA A 188 3.50 14.63 7.00
N MET A 189 4.63 14.45 7.67
CA MET A 189 4.70 13.93 9.02
C MET A 189 4.06 14.85 10.06
N GLN A 190 4.18 16.17 9.90
CA GLN A 190 3.51 17.15 10.79
C GLN A 190 1.99 16.99 10.79
N HIS A 191 1.37 16.76 9.63
CA HIS A 191 -0.07 16.53 9.56
C HIS A 191 -0.48 15.14 10.04
N ILE A 192 0.38 14.13 9.89
CA ILE A 192 0.15 12.78 10.44
C ILE A 192 0.10 12.86 11.97
N HIS A 193 1.11 13.48 12.59
CA HIS A 193 1.11 13.73 14.04
C HIS A 193 -0.10 14.54 14.50
N TYR A 194 -0.49 15.58 13.74
CA TYR A 194 -1.67 16.36 14.06
C TYR A 194 -2.97 15.53 14.05
N GLU A 195 -3.16 14.65 13.06
CA GLU A 195 -4.31 13.73 13.04
C GLU A 195 -4.27 12.77 14.24
N ASP A 196 -3.09 12.21 14.51
CA ASP A 196 -2.90 11.24 15.59
C ASP A 196 -3.24 11.86 16.95
N GLU A 197 -2.73 13.05 17.25
CA GLU A 197 -3.04 13.78 18.48
C GLU A 197 -4.54 14.10 18.61
N ASN A 198 -5.17 14.60 17.54
CA ASN A 198 -6.58 14.99 17.57
C ASN A 198 -7.54 13.80 17.71
N THR A 199 -7.14 12.63 17.24
CA THR A 199 -7.96 11.41 17.27
C THR A 199 -7.56 10.46 18.38
N GLN A 200 -6.62 10.86 19.25
CA GLN A 200 -6.02 10.00 20.26
C GLN A 200 -5.50 8.68 19.66
N TYR A 201 -4.85 8.77 18.50
CA TYR A 201 -4.21 7.68 17.75
C TYR A 201 -5.19 6.63 17.18
N VAL A 202 -6.49 6.93 17.16
CA VAL A 202 -7.51 6.09 16.50
C VAL A 202 -7.54 6.35 14.99
N CYS A 203 -7.29 7.60 14.56
CA CYS A 203 -7.47 8.07 13.18
C CYS A 203 -8.91 7.97 12.67
N SER A 204 -9.15 8.48 11.46
CA SER A 204 -10.48 8.49 10.82
C SER A 204 -11.02 7.11 10.36
N GLY A 205 -10.20 6.06 10.37
CA GLY A 205 -10.59 4.73 9.94
C GLY A 205 -9.41 3.75 9.90
N ALA A 206 -9.71 2.45 9.81
CA ALA A 206 -8.74 1.35 9.90
C ALA A 206 -7.50 1.54 9.01
N VAL A 207 -7.73 1.88 7.74
CA VAL A 207 -6.66 2.09 6.75
C VAL A 207 -5.76 3.26 7.14
N GLY A 208 -6.35 4.41 7.48
CA GLY A 208 -5.60 5.58 7.94
C GLY A 208 -4.83 5.27 9.21
N LYS A 209 -5.44 4.57 10.16
CA LYS A 209 -4.84 4.16 11.42
C LYS A 209 -3.57 3.35 11.22
N VAL A 210 -3.62 2.28 10.42
CA VAL A 210 -2.44 1.43 10.21
C VAL A 210 -1.33 2.13 9.43
N LEU A 211 -1.70 3.02 8.51
CA LEU A 211 -0.74 3.81 7.74
C LEU A 211 -0.04 4.87 8.60
N ASN A 212 -0.78 5.60 9.43
CA ASN A 212 -0.21 6.59 10.37
C ASN A 212 0.69 5.91 11.40
N MET A 213 0.24 4.81 12.00
CA MET A 213 1.05 4.00 12.91
C MET A 213 2.37 3.56 12.26
N LEU A 214 2.32 3.11 11.00
CA LEU A 214 3.52 2.75 10.24
C LEU A 214 4.41 3.96 9.96
N CYS A 215 3.85 5.14 9.67
CA CYS A 215 4.64 6.36 9.50
C CYS A 215 5.42 6.73 10.77
N CYS A 216 4.79 6.64 11.95
CA CYS A 216 5.43 6.88 13.24
C CYS A 216 6.55 5.86 13.50
N TRP A 217 6.32 4.59 13.16
CA TRP A 217 7.36 3.55 13.25
C TRP A 217 8.54 3.81 12.29
N ILE A 218 8.27 4.28 11.07
CA ILE A 218 9.32 4.61 10.08
C ILE A 218 10.13 5.85 10.53
N GLU A 219 9.49 6.82 11.18
CA GLU A 219 10.17 7.99 11.72
C GLU A 219 11.08 7.62 12.88
N ASP A 220 10.55 6.93 13.90
CA ASP A 220 11.31 6.36 15.00
C ASP A 220 10.53 5.19 15.65
N PRO A 221 11.03 3.94 15.55
CA PRO A 221 10.40 2.77 16.17
C PRO A 221 10.27 2.85 17.70
N ASN A 222 11.02 3.72 18.37
CA ASN A 222 11.01 3.89 19.82
C ASN A 222 10.20 5.12 20.30
N SER A 223 9.60 5.86 19.36
CA SER A 223 8.80 7.06 19.61
C SER A 223 7.64 6.80 20.56
N GLU A 224 7.23 7.84 21.28
CA GLU A 224 6.04 7.76 22.14
C GLU A 224 4.77 7.66 21.28
N GLU A 225 4.75 8.36 20.16
CA GLU A 225 3.70 8.37 19.15
C GLU A 225 3.43 6.95 18.63
N PHE A 226 4.47 6.18 18.29
CA PHE A 226 4.30 4.79 17.90
C PHE A 226 3.73 3.92 19.04
N LYS A 227 4.21 4.10 20.28
CA LYS A 227 3.71 3.36 21.45
C LYS A 227 2.23 3.66 21.72
N LEU A 228 1.79 4.89 21.51
CA LEU A 228 0.40 5.31 21.68
C LEU A 228 -0.53 4.71 20.62
N HIS A 229 -0.02 4.41 19.41
CA HIS A 229 -0.76 3.69 18.37
C HIS A 229 -1.01 2.21 18.68
N ILE A 230 -0.11 1.54 19.40
CA ILE A 230 -0.19 0.09 19.66
C ILE A 230 -1.50 -0.31 20.37
N PRO A 231 -1.89 0.28 21.52
CA PRO A 231 -3.12 -0.11 22.20
C PRO A 231 -4.37 0.15 21.35
N ARG A 232 -4.32 1.13 20.42
CA ARG A 232 -5.41 1.46 19.51
C ARG A 232 -5.64 0.44 18.39
N ILE A 233 -4.77 -0.57 18.25
CA ILE A 233 -5.02 -1.68 17.30
C ILE A 233 -6.30 -2.43 17.71
N TYR A 234 -6.50 -2.65 19.02
CA TYR A 234 -7.63 -3.42 19.53
C TYR A 234 -8.98 -2.72 19.32
N ASP A 235 -8.99 -1.38 19.22
CA ASP A 235 -10.21 -0.62 18.92
C ASP A 235 -10.80 -0.97 17.54
N TYR A 236 -9.97 -1.51 16.63
CA TYR A 236 -10.38 -1.94 15.29
C TYR A 236 -10.59 -3.46 15.17
N LEU A 237 -10.34 -4.26 16.20
CA LEU A 237 -10.48 -5.71 16.12
C LEU A 237 -11.79 -6.17 16.76
N TRP A 238 -12.52 -7.00 16.02
CA TRP A 238 -13.81 -7.53 16.45
C TRP A 238 -13.88 -9.03 16.27
N VAL A 239 -14.40 -9.74 17.28
CA VAL A 239 -14.65 -11.18 17.23
C VAL A 239 -16.11 -11.42 16.86
N ALA A 240 -16.34 -11.96 15.66
CA ALA A 240 -17.65 -12.36 15.15
C ALA A 240 -17.77 -13.90 15.08
N GLU A 241 -18.90 -14.39 14.60
CA GLU A 241 -19.19 -15.83 14.46
C GLU A 241 -18.21 -16.59 13.55
N ASP A 242 -17.56 -15.89 12.62
CA ASP A 242 -16.59 -16.39 11.66
C ASP A 242 -15.13 -16.06 12.04
N GLY A 243 -14.90 -15.56 13.26
CA GLY A 243 -13.59 -15.27 13.81
C GLY A 243 -13.29 -13.79 14.00
N MET A 244 -12.02 -13.45 14.19
CA MET A 244 -11.56 -12.08 14.41
C MET A 244 -11.37 -11.35 13.08
N LYS A 245 -11.94 -10.15 12.95
CA LYS A 245 -11.82 -9.26 11.77
C LYS A 245 -11.51 -7.83 12.17
N MET A 246 -11.00 -7.05 11.22
CA MET A 246 -10.82 -5.61 11.38
C MET A 246 -12.09 -4.87 10.96
N GLN A 247 -12.54 -3.92 11.79
CA GLN A 247 -13.71 -3.06 11.56
C GLN A 247 -13.42 -1.90 10.61
#